data_AF-A0AAD0RZ60-F1
#
_entry.id   AF-A0AAD0RZ60-F1
#
_cell.length_a   1.000
_cell.length_b   1.000
_cell.length_c   1.000
_cell.angle_alpha   90.00
_cell.angle_beta   90.00
_cell.angle_gamma   90.00
#
_symmetry.space_group_name_H-M   'P 1'
#
loop_
_entity.id
_entity.type
_entity.pdbx_description
1 polymer ?
#
loop_
_entity_poly.entity_id
_entity_poly.type
_entity_poly.pdbx_seq_one_letter_code
_entity_poly.pdbx_strand_id
1 'polypeptide(L)'
;MNDKTKLSEEKHMPKRTSLGLITVICAAVACSLIGIEFFRHFSFNNNAPIENWVTTATYLNNAFSPVLLFASIFLLYRTWSDSKEALELQKRELEATKEVLKEQSDTQNFTVIKDAVFDIADKVKSSLQKKYAYGRIGDEWILVSESTSGFKTAFPINSSGEEIKNIIKLEDFLHQYFIFSSKKPIESTRYNNSLKGLILSAPTLQYIDKVKSIALFMKALKSDEFKEVLEITLFAKLTIFTWLMFVEIAYHLLKTAKEGEQDIAELVFIEIAGLTCRQLKAVAWLNALSDEVLAKLKERKLL
;
A
#
# COMPACT_ATOMS: atom_id res chain seq x y z
N MET A 1 4.93 -3.39 31.18
CA MET A 1 3.85 -4.35 30.91
C MET A 1 3.79 -4.49 29.39
N ASN A 2 4.22 -5.54 28.70
CA ASN A 2 4.60 -6.92 29.00
C ASN A 2 5.75 -7.25 28.03
N ASP A 3 6.96 -7.49 28.53
CA ASP A 3 8.12 -7.84 27.68
C ASP A 3 8.97 -8.94 28.34
N LYS A 4 8.30 -9.87 29.04
CA LYS A 4 8.96 -10.92 29.85
C LYS A 4 8.42 -12.33 29.65
N THR A 5 7.60 -12.59 28.63
CA THR A 5 6.93 -13.90 28.46
C THR A 5 7.24 -14.63 27.15
N LYS A 6 8.35 -14.30 26.46
CA LYS A 6 8.80 -15.04 25.26
C LYS A 6 10.19 -15.66 25.35
N LEU A 7 10.78 -15.73 26.55
CA LEU A 7 12.13 -16.27 26.76
C LEU A 7 12.13 -17.39 27.81
N SER A 8 11.24 -18.36 27.71
CA SER A 8 11.34 -19.61 28.50
C SER A 8 10.59 -20.79 27.90
N GLU A 9 10.53 -20.91 26.57
CA GLU A 9 10.25 -22.18 25.91
C GLU A 9 11.53 -22.68 25.25
N GLU A 10 12.55 -22.89 26.09
CA GLU A 10 13.63 -23.80 25.76
C GLU A 10 13.02 -25.21 25.77
N LYS A 11 12.37 -25.55 24.67
CA LYS A 11 11.82 -26.86 24.40
C LYS A 11 13.01 -27.81 24.43
N HIS A 12 13.20 -28.51 25.54
CA HIS A 12 14.09 -29.66 25.66
C HIS A 12 13.80 -30.59 24.48
N MET A 13 14.58 -30.47 23.41
CA MET A 13 14.56 -31.46 22.35
C MET A 13 15.06 -32.76 23.00
N PRO A 14 14.25 -33.83 23.04
CA PRO A 14 14.76 -35.10 23.50
C PRO A 14 15.94 -35.44 22.60
N LYS A 15 17.11 -35.73 23.20
CA LYS A 15 18.29 -36.24 22.51
C LYS A 15 17.83 -37.42 21.65
N ARG A 16 17.62 -37.17 20.35
CA ARG A 16 17.22 -38.15 19.34
C ARG A 16 18.45 -39.04 19.19
N THR A 17 18.58 -40.06 20.05
CA THR A 17 19.56 -41.13 19.86
C THR A 17 19.43 -41.55 18.40
N SER A 18 20.53 -41.45 17.66
CA SER A 18 20.48 -41.52 16.20
C SER A 18 20.03 -42.92 15.81
N LEU A 19 18.75 -43.07 15.49
CA LEU A 19 18.16 -44.33 15.01
C LEU A 19 18.98 -44.95 13.88
N GLY A 20 19.68 -44.13 13.07
CA GLY A 20 20.66 -44.61 12.09
C GLY A 20 21.88 -45.31 12.71
N LEU A 21 22.41 -44.82 13.81
CA LEU A 21 23.47 -45.50 14.58
C LEU A 21 22.96 -46.81 15.18
N ILE A 22 21.70 -46.86 15.61
CA ILE A 22 21.05 -48.10 16.05
C ILE A 22 20.96 -49.11 14.89
N THR A 23 20.54 -48.69 13.69
CA THR A 23 20.51 -49.55 12.49
C THR A 23 21.89 -50.10 12.14
N VAL A 24 22.93 -49.25 12.18
CA VAL A 24 24.32 -49.67 11.92
C VAL A 24 24.80 -50.68 12.97
N ILE A 25 24.52 -50.44 14.26
CA ILE A 25 24.87 -51.37 15.33
C ILE A 25 24.13 -52.69 15.17
N CYS A 26 22.83 -52.68 14.87
CA CYS A 26 22.04 -53.90 14.64
C CYS A 26 22.58 -54.71 13.45
N ALA A 27 22.94 -54.06 12.35
CA ALA A 27 23.55 -54.73 11.19
C ALA A 27 24.92 -55.33 11.55
N ALA A 28 25.74 -54.60 12.30
CA ALA A 28 27.03 -55.09 12.78
C ALA A 28 26.87 -56.33 13.69
N VAL A 29 25.94 -56.28 14.65
CA VAL A 29 25.63 -57.42 15.54
C VAL A 29 25.13 -58.62 14.74
N ALA A 30 24.22 -58.42 13.78
CA ALA A 30 23.70 -59.50 12.94
C ALA A 30 24.81 -60.17 12.11
N CYS A 31 25.70 -59.38 11.49
CA CYS A 31 26.87 -59.90 10.78
C CYS A 31 27.84 -60.64 11.72
N SER A 32 28.08 -60.12 12.94
CA SER A 32 28.90 -60.80 13.94
C SER A 32 28.31 -62.14 14.38
N LEU A 33 27.00 -62.24 14.59
CA LEU A 33 26.32 -63.50 14.95
C LEU A 33 26.44 -64.55 13.85
N ILE A 34 26.25 -64.15 12.59
CA ILE A 34 26.46 -65.04 11.42
C ILE A 34 27.91 -65.54 11.38
N GLY A 35 28.89 -64.65 11.61
CA GLY A 35 30.30 -65.02 11.67
C GLY A 35 30.61 -66.02 12.79
N ILE A 36 30.11 -65.75 14.01
CA ILE A 36 30.30 -66.64 15.16
C ILE A 36 29.70 -68.02 14.90
N GLU A 37 28.48 -68.09 14.36
CA GLU A 37 27.82 -69.36 14.07
C GLU A 37 28.56 -70.17 13.00
N PHE A 38 29.06 -69.48 11.96
CA PHE A 38 29.89 -70.10 10.92
C PHE A 38 31.17 -70.71 11.51
N PHE A 39 31.92 -69.96 12.32
CA PHE A 39 33.16 -70.48 12.92
C PHE A 39 32.92 -71.57 13.96
N ARG A 40 31.76 -71.57 14.63
CA ARG A 40 31.34 -72.65 15.53
C ARG A 40 31.13 -73.97 14.79
N HIS A 41 30.57 -73.92 13.59
CA HIS A 41 30.27 -75.12 12.80
C HIS A 41 31.47 -75.63 11.98
N PHE A 42 32.31 -74.74 11.43
CA PHE A 42 33.32 -75.12 10.43
C PHE A 42 34.78 -75.14 10.95
N SER A 43 35.03 -74.69 12.19
CA SER A 43 36.38 -74.57 12.79
C SER A 43 37.35 -73.66 12.02
N PHE A 44 38.39 -73.15 12.67
CA PHE A 44 39.36 -72.25 12.06
C PHE A 44 40.65 -73.00 11.72
N ASN A 45 40.98 -73.13 10.43
CA ASN A 45 42.25 -73.73 9.99
C ASN A 45 43.07 -72.75 9.14
N ASN A 46 44.03 -72.09 9.79
CA ASN A 46 44.96 -71.14 9.14
C ASN A 46 45.87 -71.76 8.09
N ASN A 47 46.01 -73.09 8.08
CA ASN A 47 46.84 -73.80 7.10
C ASN A 47 46.03 -74.31 5.91
N ALA A 48 44.75 -73.92 5.79
CA ALA A 48 43.93 -74.32 4.65
C ALA A 48 44.43 -73.68 3.34
N PRO A 49 44.35 -74.40 2.19
CA PRO A 49 44.63 -73.84 0.88
C PRO A 49 43.84 -72.55 0.63
N ILE A 50 44.44 -71.61 -0.11
CA ILE A 50 43.85 -70.29 -0.40
C ILE A 50 42.44 -70.40 -1.02
N GLU A 51 42.17 -71.46 -1.79
CA GLU A 51 40.88 -71.74 -2.42
C GLU A 51 39.75 -71.95 -1.40
N ASN A 52 40.05 -72.55 -0.24
CA ASN A 52 39.08 -72.74 0.84
C ASN A 52 38.74 -71.40 1.53
N TRP A 53 39.72 -70.50 1.62
CA TRP A 53 39.50 -69.14 2.12
C TRP A 53 38.66 -68.30 1.18
N VAL A 54 38.88 -68.42 -0.14
CA VAL A 54 38.06 -67.76 -1.16
C VAL A 54 36.62 -68.26 -1.10
N THR A 55 36.43 -69.57 -0.97
CA THR A 55 35.09 -70.18 -0.85
C THR A 55 34.39 -69.70 0.43
N THR A 56 35.10 -69.67 1.56
CA THR A 56 34.59 -69.18 2.86
C THR A 56 34.18 -67.71 2.77
N ALA A 57 35.03 -66.86 2.18
CA ALA A 57 34.73 -65.45 1.97
C ALA A 57 33.49 -65.27 1.08
N THR A 58 33.31 -66.13 0.08
CA THR A 58 32.14 -66.11 -0.82
C THR A 58 30.86 -66.44 -0.06
N TYR A 59 30.87 -67.45 0.83
CA TYR A 59 29.72 -67.77 1.68
C TYR A 59 29.37 -66.64 2.65
N LEU A 60 30.36 -66.06 3.34
CA LEU A 60 30.13 -64.93 4.25
C LEU A 60 29.61 -63.70 3.50
N ASN A 61 30.14 -63.41 2.31
CA ASN A 61 29.65 -62.30 1.50
C ASN A 61 28.17 -62.49 1.11
N ASN A 62 27.79 -63.71 0.71
CA ASN A 62 26.41 -64.04 0.37
C ASN A 62 25.48 -63.99 1.59
N ALA A 63 25.97 -64.30 2.79
CA ALA A 63 25.20 -64.24 4.02
C ALA A 63 25.08 -62.80 4.58
N PHE A 64 26.14 -61.98 4.47
CA PHE A 64 26.14 -60.59 4.93
C PHE A 64 25.41 -59.65 3.95
N SER A 65 25.45 -59.93 2.65
CA SER A 65 24.89 -59.04 1.61
C SER A 65 23.41 -58.68 1.85
N PRO A 66 22.49 -59.62 2.15
CA PRO A 66 21.09 -59.28 2.43
C PRO A 66 20.92 -58.38 3.66
N VAL A 67 21.72 -58.60 4.71
CA VAL A 67 21.69 -57.82 5.96
C VAL A 67 22.17 -56.39 5.73
N LEU A 68 23.30 -56.24 5.03
CA LEU A 68 23.86 -54.94 4.70
C LEU A 68 22.96 -54.17 3.74
N LEU A 69 22.39 -54.85 2.73
CA LEU A 69 21.47 -54.24 1.78
C LEU A 69 20.19 -53.73 2.46
N PHE A 70 19.63 -54.50 3.40
CA PHE A 70 18.49 -54.06 4.20
C PHE A 70 18.83 -52.82 5.04
N ALA A 71 19.98 -52.82 5.71
CA ALA A 71 20.46 -51.67 6.47
C ALA A 71 20.65 -50.43 5.58
N SER A 72 21.22 -50.60 4.37
CA SER A 72 21.40 -49.52 3.39
C SER A 72 20.07 -48.94 2.91
N ILE A 73 19.09 -49.77 2.56
CA ILE A 73 17.75 -49.31 2.15
C ILE A 73 17.08 -48.54 3.28
N PHE A 74 17.17 -49.04 4.51
CA PHE A 74 16.57 -48.38 5.67
C PHE A 74 17.21 -47.01 5.94
N LEU A 75 18.54 -46.92 5.88
CA LEU A 75 19.25 -45.65 6.03
C LEU A 75 18.89 -44.67 4.91
N LEU A 76 18.82 -45.12 3.66
CA LEU A 76 18.41 -44.28 2.52
C LEU A 76 16.98 -43.77 2.68
N TYR A 77 16.03 -44.64 3.05
CA TYR A 77 14.65 -44.24 3.30
C TYR A 77 14.58 -43.19 4.41
N ARG A 78 15.36 -43.36 5.47
CA ARG A 78 15.43 -42.40 6.58
C ARG A 78 16.01 -41.07 6.12
N THR A 79 17.14 -41.08 5.42
CA THR A 79 17.74 -39.85 4.87
C THR A 79 16.74 -39.14 3.95
N TRP A 80 16.02 -39.88 3.11
CA TRP A 80 14.97 -39.30 2.27
C TRP A 80 13.81 -38.70 3.08
N SER A 81 13.34 -39.41 4.11
CA SER A 81 12.27 -38.94 4.99
C SER A 81 12.67 -37.67 5.76
N ASP A 82 13.84 -37.68 6.41
CA ASP A 82 14.39 -36.51 7.13
C ASP A 82 14.60 -35.34 6.13
N SER A 83 15.07 -35.60 4.89
CA SER A 83 15.21 -34.55 3.86
C SER A 83 13.87 -33.96 3.44
N LYS A 84 12.84 -34.78 3.30
CA LYS A 84 11.49 -34.35 2.94
C LYS A 84 10.88 -33.48 4.05
N GLU A 85 11.02 -33.91 5.31
CA GLU A 85 10.55 -33.17 6.48
C GLU A 85 11.23 -31.79 6.58
N ALA A 86 12.55 -31.74 6.41
CA ALA A 86 13.30 -30.48 6.40
C ALA A 86 12.83 -29.54 5.27
N LEU A 87 12.56 -30.07 4.07
CA LEU A 87 12.09 -29.29 2.93
C LEU A 87 10.65 -28.76 3.14
N GLU A 88 9.79 -29.55 3.77
CA GLU A 88 8.45 -29.10 4.16
C GLU A 88 8.50 -28.00 5.23
N LEU A 89 9.39 -28.13 6.22
CA LEU A 89 9.61 -27.09 7.23
C LEU A 89 10.10 -25.79 6.57
N GLN A 90 11.11 -25.88 5.70
CA GLN A 90 11.64 -24.72 4.97
C GLN A 90 10.57 -24.03 4.11
N LYS A 91 9.69 -24.79 3.46
CA LYS A 91 8.57 -24.22 2.70
C LYS A 91 7.60 -23.45 3.60
N ARG A 92 7.23 -24.02 4.75
CA ARG A 92 6.34 -23.35 5.71
C ARG A 92 6.97 -22.07 6.27
N GLU A 93 8.25 -22.12 6.62
CA GLU A 93 9.00 -20.95 7.11
C GLU A 93 9.10 -19.86 6.03
N LEU A 94 9.33 -20.25 4.78
CA LEU A 94 9.37 -19.32 3.66
C LEU A 94 8.00 -18.68 3.40
N GLU A 95 6.92 -19.45 3.45
CA GLU A 95 5.55 -18.95 3.31
C GLU A 95 5.20 -17.95 4.41
N ALA A 96 5.48 -18.29 5.68
CA ALA A 96 5.28 -17.40 6.80
C ALA A 96 6.12 -16.12 6.70
N THR A 97 7.37 -16.23 6.25
CA THR A 97 8.25 -15.06 6.06
C THR A 97 7.73 -14.17 4.92
N LYS A 98 7.23 -14.76 3.83
CA LYS A 98 6.66 -14.02 2.71
C LYS A 98 5.40 -13.26 3.11
N GLU A 99 4.56 -13.84 3.96
CA GLU A 99 3.38 -13.19 4.51
C GLU A 99 3.76 -11.98 5.37
N VAL A 100 4.68 -12.15 6.32
CA VAL A 100 5.19 -11.06 7.17
C VAL A 100 5.83 -9.94 6.32
N LEU A 101 6.63 -10.29 5.31
CA LEU A 101 7.23 -9.30 4.41
C LEU A 101 6.18 -8.52 3.61
N LYS A 102 5.09 -9.18 3.22
CA LYS A 102 3.99 -8.53 2.51
C LYS A 102 3.28 -7.54 3.44
N GLU A 103 2.95 -7.93 4.67
CA GLU A 103 2.33 -7.04 5.67
C GLU A 103 3.21 -5.83 5.99
N GLN A 104 4.52 -6.05 6.15
CA GLN A 104 5.50 -4.98 6.37
C GLN A 104 5.57 -4.03 5.17
N SER A 105 5.65 -4.58 3.96
CA SER A 105 5.66 -3.79 2.72
C SER A 105 4.39 -2.96 2.57
N ASP A 106 3.22 -3.51 2.88
CA ASP A 106 1.94 -2.81 2.79
C ASP A 106 1.84 -1.68 3.83
N THR A 107 2.29 -1.93 5.07
CA THR A 107 2.36 -0.93 6.15
C THR A 107 3.33 0.20 5.82
N GLN A 108 4.50 -0.12 5.28
CA GLN A 108 5.49 0.87 4.87
C GLN A 108 4.98 1.70 3.70
N ASN A 109 4.38 1.07 2.68
CA ASN A 109 3.80 1.77 1.55
C ASN A 109 2.69 2.73 1.99
N PHE A 110 1.80 2.29 2.89
CA PHE A 110 0.80 3.16 3.49
C PHE A 110 1.42 4.36 4.20
N THR A 111 2.45 4.14 5.02
CA THR A 111 3.12 5.21 5.78
C THR A 111 3.71 6.26 4.85
N VAL A 112 4.43 5.83 3.81
CA VAL A 112 5.03 6.74 2.80
C VAL A 112 3.96 7.53 2.05
N ILE A 113 2.88 6.87 1.62
CA ILE A 113 1.78 7.52 0.90
C ILE A 113 1.07 8.52 1.81
N LYS A 114 0.74 8.13 3.05
CA LYS A 114 0.11 8.98 4.06
C LYS A 114 0.94 10.24 4.31
N ASP A 115 2.24 10.09 4.52
CA ASP A 115 3.13 11.23 4.79
C ASP A 115 3.23 12.17 3.58
N ALA A 116 3.35 11.63 2.36
CA ALA A 116 3.38 12.44 1.14
C ALA A 116 2.07 13.21 0.92
N VAL A 117 0.93 12.55 1.09
CA VAL A 117 -0.40 13.16 0.96
C VAL A 117 -0.64 14.21 2.04
N PHE A 118 -0.18 13.98 3.27
CA PHE A 118 -0.30 14.95 4.36
C PHE A 118 0.59 16.16 4.15
N ASP A 119 1.81 16.00 3.64
CA ASP A 119 2.67 17.10 3.25
C ASP A 119 2.03 17.95 2.13
N ILE A 120 1.39 17.32 1.15
CA ILE A 120 0.61 18.05 0.12
C ILE A 120 -0.54 18.82 0.76
N ALA A 121 -1.31 18.19 1.66
CA ALA A 121 -2.42 18.85 2.35
C ALA A 121 -1.95 20.04 3.20
N ASP A 122 -0.82 19.92 3.90
CA ASP A 122 -0.25 20.99 4.71
C ASP A 122 0.31 22.14 3.83
N LYS A 123 0.88 21.83 2.66
CA LYS A 123 1.25 22.81 1.62
C LYS A 123 0.03 23.52 1.02
N VAL A 124 -1.08 22.80 0.82
CA VAL A 124 -2.34 23.39 0.37
C VAL A 124 -2.85 24.37 1.42
N LYS A 125 -2.95 23.92 2.67
CA LYS A 125 -3.42 24.72 3.80
C LYS A 125 -2.62 26.00 3.98
N SER A 126 -1.29 25.91 3.94
CA SER A 126 -0.42 27.11 4.02
C SER A 126 -0.59 28.03 2.81
N SER A 127 -0.76 27.47 1.60
CA SER A 127 -0.99 28.27 0.38
C SER A 127 -2.34 28.99 0.38
N LEU A 128 -3.37 28.42 1.01
CA LEU A 128 -4.69 29.04 1.16
C LEU A 128 -4.68 30.28 2.07
N GLN A 129 -3.67 30.43 2.92
CA GLN A 129 -3.50 31.61 3.78
C GLN A 129 -2.92 32.83 3.03
N LYS A 130 -2.48 32.67 1.78
CA LYS A 130 -1.99 33.79 0.97
C LYS A 130 -3.10 34.80 0.73
N LYS A 131 -2.74 36.08 0.71
CA LYS A 131 -3.67 37.20 0.49
C LYS A 131 -3.87 37.43 -1.01
N TYR A 132 -5.11 37.75 -1.35
CA TYR A 132 -5.56 38.06 -2.69
C TYR A 132 -6.35 39.35 -2.66
N ALA A 133 -6.22 40.14 -3.72
CA ALA A 133 -7.09 41.26 -3.99
C ALA A 133 -8.29 40.75 -4.77
N TYR A 134 -9.47 40.98 -4.21
CA TYR A 134 -10.75 40.65 -4.77
C TYR A 134 -11.54 41.94 -4.98
N GLY A 135 -12.00 42.17 -6.20
CA GLY A 135 -12.70 43.40 -6.53
C GLY A 135 -13.30 43.36 -7.91
N ARG A 136 -13.94 44.47 -8.27
CA ARG A 136 -14.68 44.61 -9.52
C ARG A 136 -13.96 45.56 -10.45
N ILE A 137 -13.83 45.18 -11.72
CA ILE A 137 -13.45 46.07 -12.82
C ILE A 137 -14.59 46.05 -13.84
N GLY A 138 -15.36 47.14 -13.90
CA GLY A 138 -16.58 47.20 -14.72
C GLY A 138 -17.67 46.23 -14.24
N ASP A 139 -18.02 45.26 -15.09
CA ASP A 139 -19.00 44.20 -14.79
C ASP A 139 -18.35 42.88 -14.37
N GLU A 140 -17.00 42.84 -14.27
CA GLU A 140 -16.25 41.62 -14.07
C GLU A 140 -15.59 41.59 -12.69
N TRP A 141 -15.73 40.46 -12.02
CA TRP A 141 -15.04 40.12 -10.80
C TRP A 141 -13.65 39.58 -11.13
N ILE A 142 -12.66 40.04 -10.37
CA ILE A 142 -11.27 39.63 -10.55
C ILE A 142 -10.69 39.25 -9.19
N LEU A 143 -9.92 38.15 -9.18
CA LEU A 143 -9.15 37.68 -8.04
C LEU A 143 -7.67 37.65 -8.44
N VAL A 144 -6.83 38.41 -7.75
CA VAL A 144 -5.41 38.59 -8.09
C VAL A 144 -4.55 38.27 -6.88
N SER A 145 -3.50 37.47 -7.09
CA SER A 145 -2.51 37.18 -6.05
C SER A 145 -1.66 38.41 -5.71
N GLU A 146 -1.31 38.55 -4.44
CA GLU A 146 -0.29 39.51 -4.01
C GLU A 146 1.06 39.12 -4.63
N SER A 147 1.62 39.95 -5.52
CA SER A 147 2.97 39.76 -6.04
C SER A 147 3.99 40.39 -5.09
N THR A 148 5.28 40.04 -5.22
CA THR A 148 6.39 40.62 -4.45
C THR A 148 6.50 42.15 -4.56
N SER A 149 5.80 42.79 -5.50
CA SER A 149 5.71 44.24 -5.67
C SER A 149 4.28 44.80 -5.48
N GLY A 150 3.39 44.10 -4.75
CA GLY A 150 1.98 44.47 -4.57
C GLY A 150 1.03 43.86 -5.61
N PHE A 151 -0.22 44.32 -5.67
CA PHE A 151 -1.20 43.87 -6.66
C PHE A 151 -0.99 44.61 -7.99
N LYS A 152 -0.64 43.89 -9.06
CA LYS A 152 -0.28 44.49 -10.37
C LYS A 152 -1.48 44.89 -11.24
N THR A 153 -2.71 44.78 -10.74
CA THR A 153 -3.92 45.08 -11.49
C THR A 153 -4.53 46.36 -10.97
N ALA A 154 -4.72 47.35 -11.85
CA ALA A 154 -5.33 48.62 -11.50
C ALA A 154 -6.83 48.41 -11.22
N PHE A 155 -7.19 48.37 -9.94
CA PHE A 155 -8.60 48.39 -9.53
C PHE A 155 -9.14 49.81 -9.68
N PRO A 156 -10.46 49.99 -9.93
CA PRO A 156 -11.05 51.32 -9.99
C PRO A 156 -10.84 52.07 -8.69
N ILE A 157 -10.60 53.38 -8.80
CA ILE A 157 -10.29 54.25 -7.66
C ILE A 157 -11.58 54.92 -7.18
N ASN A 158 -11.79 54.98 -5.87
CA ASN A 158 -12.92 55.68 -5.26
C ASN A 158 -12.71 57.22 -5.28
N SER A 159 -13.73 57.97 -4.85
CA SER A 159 -13.65 59.45 -4.75
C SER A 159 -12.58 59.95 -3.77
N SER A 160 -12.04 59.08 -2.93
CA SER A 160 -10.98 59.37 -1.96
C SER A 160 -9.58 59.06 -2.48
N GLY A 161 -9.44 58.59 -3.73
CA GLY A 161 -8.14 58.24 -4.31
C GLY A 161 -7.64 56.82 -3.98
N GLU A 162 -8.46 55.97 -3.36
CA GLU A 162 -8.10 54.60 -2.97
C GLU A 162 -8.68 53.56 -3.94
N GLU A 163 -7.91 52.52 -4.24
CA GLU A 163 -8.37 51.37 -5.03
C GLU A 163 -9.52 50.61 -4.34
N ILE A 164 -10.62 50.40 -5.05
CA ILE A 164 -11.77 49.61 -4.59
C ILE A 164 -11.44 48.11 -4.71
N LYS A 165 -10.64 47.62 -3.75
CA LYS A 165 -10.29 46.21 -3.61
C LYS A 165 -10.44 45.75 -2.17
N ASN A 166 -10.89 44.51 -2.00
CA ASN A 166 -10.89 43.82 -0.73
C ASN A 166 -9.69 42.88 -0.69
N ILE A 167 -8.90 42.94 0.38
CA ILE A 167 -7.82 41.98 0.62
C ILE A 167 -8.40 40.83 1.45
N ILE A 168 -8.35 39.63 0.91
CA ILE A 168 -8.93 38.43 1.52
C ILE A 168 -7.97 37.25 1.40
N LYS A 169 -7.98 36.32 2.36
CA LYS A 169 -7.28 35.04 2.20
C LYS A 169 -8.03 34.18 1.18
N LEU A 170 -7.32 33.31 0.46
CA LEU A 170 -7.99 32.41 -0.48
C LEU A 170 -9.00 31.50 0.24
N GLU A 171 -8.68 31.02 1.44
CA GLU A 171 -9.60 30.24 2.26
C GLU A 171 -10.92 30.98 2.55
N ASP A 172 -10.82 32.25 2.98
CA ASP A 172 -11.99 33.08 3.28
C ASP A 172 -12.80 33.40 2.01
N PHE A 173 -12.12 33.58 0.87
CA PHE A 173 -12.77 33.71 -0.43
C PHE A 173 -13.56 32.45 -0.79
N LEU A 174 -12.98 31.25 -0.65
CA LEU A 174 -13.67 30.00 -0.94
C LEU A 174 -14.91 29.82 -0.05
N HIS A 175 -14.78 30.15 1.23
CA HIS A 175 -15.90 30.15 2.17
C HIS A 175 -17.05 31.06 1.69
N GLN A 176 -16.75 32.32 1.34
CA GLN A 176 -17.74 33.25 0.83
C GLN A 176 -18.35 32.80 -0.51
N TYR A 177 -17.50 32.30 -1.42
CA TYR A 177 -17.91 31.82 -2.74
C TYR A 177 -18.92 30.67 -2.64
N PHE A 178 -18.64 29.65 -1.82
CA PHE A 178 -19.52 28.49 -1.72
C PHE A 178 -20.77 28.75 -0.86
N ILE A 179 -20.72 29.68 0.10
CA ILE A 179 -21.93 30.17 0.79
C ILE A 179 -22.83 30.94 -0.17
N PHE A 180 -22.25 31.76 -1.05
CA PHE A 180 -23.03 32.44 -2.07
C PHE A 180 -23.60 31.42 -3.08
N SER A 181 -22.78 30.49 -3.53
CA SER A 181 -23.14 29.48 -4.54
C SER A 181 -24.18 28.47 -4.04
N SER A 182 -24.29 28.25 -2.72
CA SER A 182 -25.30 27.35 -2.13
C SER A 182 -26.72 27.94 -2.10
N LYS A 183 -26.87 29.27 -2.19
CA LYS A 183 -28.17 29.97 -2.12
C LYS A 183 -28.96 29.94 -3.44
N LYS A 184 -28.93 28.82 -4.17
CA LYS A 184 -29.66 28.66 -5.45
C LYS A 184 -31.18 28.87 -5.25
N PRO A 185 -31.90 29.42 -6.25
CA PRO A 185 -31.42 29.82 -7.57
C PRO A 185 -30.67 31.16 -7.55
N ILE A 186 -29.56 31.23 -8.29
CA ILE A 186 -28.82 32.47 -8.52
C ILE A 186 -29.21 32.99 -9.89
N GLU A 187 -29.75 34.21 -9.97
CA GLU A 187 -30.13 34.82 -11.24
C GLU A 187 -28.95 34.83 -12.22
N SER A 188 -29.18 34.44 -13.47
CA SER A 188 -28.15 34.39 -14.53
C SER A 188 -27.85 35.79 -15.05
N THR A 189 -27.20 36.62 -14.23
CA THR A 189 -26.71 37.94 -14.61
C THR A 189 -25.23 37.84 -15.01
N ARG A 190 -24.76 38.75 -15.87
CA ARG A 190 -23.33 38.86 -16.22
C ARG A 190 -22.46 38.95 -14.95
N TYR A 191 -22.96 39.69 -13.96
CA TYR A 191 -22.39 39.85 -12.62
C TYR A 191 -22.21 38.51 -11.90
N ASN A 192 -23.27 37.72 -11.76
CA ASN A 192 -23.22 36.43 -11.06
C ASN A 192 -22.37 35.39 -11.81
N ASN A 193 -22.41 35.42 -13.14
CA ASN A 193 -21.62 34.51 -13.98
C ASN A 193 -20.12 34.81 -13.88
N SER A 194 -19.74 36.09 -13.82
CA SER A 194 -18.34 36.49 -13.61
C SER A 194 -17.83 36.04 -12.24
N LEU A 195 -18.63 36.18 -11.18
CA LEU A 195 -18.28 35.67 -9.85
C LEU A 195 -18.09 34.15 -9.88
N LYS A 196 -19.03 33.41 -10.49
CA LYS A 196 -18.93 31.95 -10.65
C LYS A 196 -17.63 31.52 -11.33
N GLY A 197 -17.18 32.26 -12.36
CA GLY A 197 -15.95 31.99 -13.09
C GLY A 197 -14.67 32.10 -12.25
N LEU A 198 -14.69 32.80 -11.11
CA LEU A 198 -13.51 32.97 -10.27
C LEU A 198 -13.02 31.67 -9.62
N ILE A 199 -13.87 30.66 -9.44
CA ILE A 199 -13.45 29.37 -8.89
C ILE A 199 -12.48 28.62 -9.80
N LEU A 200 -12.44 28.96 -11.10
CA LEU A 200 -11.52 28.41 -12.10
C LEU A 200 -10.52 29.49 -12.58
N SER A 201 -10.21 30.48 -11.74
CA SER A 201 -9.21 31.51 -12.03
C SER A 201 -7.78 31.02 -11.73
N ALA A 202 -6.76 31.75 -12.18
CA ALA A 202 -5.35 31.38 -11.96
C ALA A 202 -5.01 31.08 -10.47
N PRO A 203 -5.51 31.84 -9.48
CA PRO A 203 -5.35 31.53 -8.05
C PRO A 203 -5.81 30.14 -7.60
N THR A 204 -6.81 29.54 -8.24
CA THR A 204 -7.31 28.20 -7.88
C THR A 204 -6.72 27.13 -8.80
N LEU A 205 -6.50 27.43 -10.08
CA LEU A 205 -5.91 26.48 -11.02
C LEU A 205 -4.46 26.11 -10.69
N GLN A 206 -3.72 26.94 -9.94
CA GLN A 206 -2.39 26.56 -9.42
C GLN A 206 -2.43 25.30 -8.52
N TYR A 207 -3.61 24.85 -8.09
CA TYR A 207 -3.78 23.64 -7.27
C TYR A 207 -3.94 22.35 -8.08
N ILE A 208 -4.03 22.42 -9.42
CA ILE A 208 -4.18 21.26 -10.32
C ILE A 208 -3.20 20.13 -9.95
N ASP A 209 -1.91 20.44 -9.83
CA ASP A 209 -0.89 19.41 -9.58
C ASP A 209 -1.05 18.76 -8.19
N LYS A 210 -1.53 19.54 -7.21
CA LYS A 210 -1.81 19.01 -5.86
C LYS A 210 -3.01 18.08 -5.88
N VAL A 211 -4.07 18.46 -6.59
CA VAL A 211 -5.28 17.64 -6.78
C VAL A 211 -4.93 16.33 -7.52
N LYS A 212 -4.17 16.42 -8.62
CA LYS A 212 -3.68 15.25 -9.36
C LYS A 212 -2.84 14.34 -8.46
N SER A 213 -1.90 14.91 -7.71
CA SER A 213 -1.01 14.13 -6.83
C SER A 213 -1.80 13.40 -5.75
N ILE A 214 -2.74 14.07 -5.08
CA ILE A 214 -3.60 13.43 -4.08
C ILE A 214 -4.35 12.25 -4.70
N ALA A 215 -5.01 12.44 -5.85
CA ALA A 215 -5.76 11.36 -6.50
C ALA A 215 -4.88 10.16 -6.87
N LEU A 216 -3.69 10.40 -7.42
CA LEU A 216 -2.75 9.35 -7.80
C LEU A 216 -2.24 8.58 -6.58
N PHE A 217 -1.94 9.27 -5.48
CA PHE A 217 -1.54 8.63 -4.22
C PHE A 217 -2.67 7.82 -3.60
N MET A 218 -3.91 8.35 -3.61
CA MET A 218 -5.09 7.61 -3.15
C MET A 218 -5.33 6.34 -3.97
N LYS A 219 -5.08 6.40 -5.29
CA LYS A 219 -5.21 5.23 -6.18
C LYS A 219 -4.11 4.19 -5.96
N ALA A 220 -2.91 4.62 -5.57
CA ALA A 220 -1.77 3.73 -5.36
C ALA A 220 -1.92 2.82 -4.12
N LEU A 221 -2.83 3.14 -3.21
CA LEU A 221 -3.16 2.28 -2.08
C LEU A 221 -3.90 1.03 -2.54
N LYS A 222 -3.32 -0.14 -2.21
CA LYS A 222 -3.89 -1.45 -2.53
C LYS A 222 -4.85 -1.98 -1.47
N SER A 223 -4.69 -1.54 -0.22
CA SER A 223 -5.52 -1.96 0.91
C SER A 223 -6.70 -1.02 1.04
N ASP A 224 -7.92 -1.56 0.95
CA ASP A 224 -9.16 -0.81 1.11
C ASP A 224 -9.28 -0.24 2.54
N GLU A 225 -8.84 -0.98 3.55
CA GLU A 225 -8.83 -0.54 4.95
C GLU A 225 -7.95 0.71 5.13
N PHE A 226 -6.72 0.67 4.60
CA PHE A 226 -5.82 1.82 4.65
C PHE A 226 -6.34 3.00 3.82
N LYS A 227 -7.00 2.72 2.70
CA LYS A 227 -7.63 3.76 1.88
C LYS A 227 -8.72 4.48 2.66
N GLU A 228 -9.61 3.75 3.34
CA GLU A 228 -10.68 4.33 4.15
C GLU A 228 -10.12 5.21 5.28
N VAL A 229 -9.11 4.72 6.01
CA VAL A 229 -8.43 5.47 7.07
C VAL A 229 -7.80 6.75 6.51
N LEU A 230 -7.14 6.68 5.35
CA LEU A 230 -6.54 7.85 4.72
C LEU A 230 -7.60 8.85 4.26
N GLU A 231 -8.71 8.40 3.67
CA GLU A 231 -9.80 9.27 3.24
C GLU A 231 -10.36 10.11 4.39
N ILE A 232 -10.65 9.48 5.53
CA ILE A 232 -11.20 10.15 6.72
C ILE A 232 -10.19 11.17 7.26
N THR A 233 -8.94 10.74 7.45
CA THR A 233 -7.91 11.59 8.06
C THR A 233 -7.46 12.73 7.15
N LEU A 234 -7.36 12.48 5.84
CA LEU A 234 -7.08 13.51 4.84
C LEU A 234 -8.22 14.50 4.73
N PHE A 235 -9.48 14.03 4.70
CA PHE A 235 -10.63 14.90 4.61
C PHE A 235 -10.68 15.89 5.77
N ALA A 236 -10.39 15.43 6.99
CA ALA A 236 -10.35 16.26 8.19
C ALA A 236 -9.21 17.32 8.21
N LYS A 237 -8.17 17.16 7.38
CA LYS A 237 -7.03 18.10 7.33
C LYS A 237 -7.34 19.38 6.55
N LEU A 238 -8.29 19.34 5.61
CA LEU A 238 -8.67 20.46 4.76
C LEU A 238 -10.11 20.89 5.04
N THR A 239 -10.45 22.13 4.73
CA THR A 239 -11.83 22.60 4.89
C THR A 239 -12.75 22.02 3.82
N ILE A 240 -14.05 21.91 4.14
CA ILE A 240 -15.07 21.49 3.17
C ILE A 240 -14.99 22.31 1.88
N PHE A 241 -14.77 23.62 1.99
CA PHE A 241 -14.64 24.54 0.85
C PHE A 241 -13.42 24.24 -0.04
N THR A 242 -12.33 23.76 0.56
CA THR A 242 -11.15 23.30 -0.19
C THR A 242 -11.49 22.06 -0.99
N TRP A 243 -12.23 21.12 -0.41
CA TRP A 243 -12.70 19.92 -1.13
C TRP A 243 -13.66 20.25 -2.26
N LEU A 244 -14.62 21.14 -2.04
CA LEU A 244 -15.52 21.60 -3.10
C LEU A 244 -14.74 22.27 -4.25
N MET A 245 -13.73 23.09 -3.94
CA MET A 245 -12.81 23.64 -4.94
C MET A 245 -12.05 22.53 -5.69
N PHE A 246 -11.57 21.50 -4.98
CA PHE A 246 -10.88 20.37 -5.62
C PHE A 246 -11.79 19.60 -6.58
N VAL A 247 -13.07 19.44 -6.26
CA VAL A 247 -14.04 18.83 -7.18
C VAL A 247 -14.24 19.68 -8.43
N GLU A 248 -14.36 21.01 -8.32
CA GLU A 248 -14.44 21.92 -9.47
C GLU A 248 -13.18 21.84 -10.35
N ILE A 249 -12.00 21.82 -9.74
CA ILE A 249 -10.72 21.68 -10.45
C ILE A 249 -10.65 20.31 -11.15
N ALA A 250 -11.03 19.22 -10.48
CA ALA A 250 -10.98 17.89 -11.04
C ALA A 250 -11.95 17.73 -12.23
N TYR A 251 -13.14 18.32 -12.13
CA TYR A 251 -14.08 18.36 -13.26
C TYR A 251 -13.56 19.22 -14.42
N HIS A 252 -12.96 20.37 -14.13
CA HIS A 252 -12.33 21.20 -15.14
C HIS A 252 -11.23 20.45 -15.90
N LEU A 253 -10.40 19.68 -15.18
CA LEU A 253 -9.40 18.81 -15.79
C LEU A 253 -10.05 17.77 -16.70
N LEU A 254 -11.11 17.11 -16.26
CA LEU A 254 -11.85 16.14 -17.07
C LEU A 254 -12.40 16.77 -18.36
N LYS A 255 -12.98 17.98 -18.26
CA LYS A 255 -13.57 18.70 -19.40
C LYS A 255 -12.53 19.19 -20.40
N THR A 256 -11.32 19.51 -19.95
CA THR A 256 -10.26 20.13 -20.78
C THR A 256 -9.15 19.16 -21.18
N ALA A 257 -9.24 17.90 -20.77
CA ALA A 257 -8.25 16.88 -21.08
C ALA A 257 -8.15 16.60 -22.59
N LYS A 258 -6.91 16.44 -23.06
CA LYS A 258 -6.61 15.98 -24.42
C LYS A 258 -6.75 14.45 -24.49
N GLU A 259 -6.85 13.89 -25.70
CA GLU A 259 -7.05 12.44 -25.93
C GLU A 259 -6.05 11.53 -25.19
N GLY A 260 -4.82 11.99 -24.92
CA GLY A 260 -3.81 11.22 -24.15
C GLY A 260 -3.87 11.38 -22.62
N GLU A 261 -4.63 12.34 -22.10
CA GLU A 261 -4.72 12.64 -20.64
C GLU A 261 -6.08 12.30 -20.04
N GLN A 262 -7.02 11.84 -20.87
CA GLN A 262 -8.41 11.65 -20.50
C GLN A 262 -8.58 10.61 -19.39
N ASP A 263 -7.84 9.50 -19.45
CA ASP A 263 -7.87 8.45 -18.41
C ASP A 263 -7.39 8.97 -17.06
N ILE A 264 -6.32 9.78 -17.05
CA ILE A 264 -5.79 10.37 -15.82
C ILE A 264 -6.79 11.39 -15.28
N ALA A 265 -7.36 12.23 -16.13
CA ALA A 265 -8.34 13.23 -15.71
C ALA A 265 -9.62 12.58 -15.16
N GLU A 266 -10.08 11.49 -15.76
CA GLU A 266 -11.21 10.69 -15.27
C GLU A 266 -10.90 10.08 -13.91
N LEU A 267 -9.73 9.47 -13.75
CA LEU A 267 -9.27 8.92 -12.46
C LEU A 267 -9.22 10.01 -11.39
N VAL A 268 -8.66 11.18 -11.71
CA VAL A 268 -8.58 12.30 -10.77
C VAL A 268 -9.96 12.78 -10.36
N PHE A 269 -10.89 12.90 -11.30
CA PHE A 269 -12.27 13.25 -11.01
C PHE A 269 -12.93 12.22 -10.09
N ILE A 270 -12.88 10.93 -10.44
CA ILE A 270 -13.51 9.86 -9.66
C ILE A 270 -12.95 9.79 -8.23
N GLU A 271 -11.63 9.84 -8.06
CA GLU A 271 -11.02 9.72 -6.73
C GLU A 271 -11.34 10.94 -5.86
N ILE A 272 -11.20 12.17 -6.38
CA ILE A 272 -11.43 13.40 -5.62
C ILE A 272 -12.91 13.62 -5.34
N ALA A 273 -13.77 13.47 -6.34
CA ALA A 273 -15.20 13.59 -6.17
C ALA A 273 -15.75 12.48 -5.28
N GLY A 274 -15.29 11.24 -5.47
CA GLY A 274 -15.69 10.10 -4.67
C GLY A 274 -15.31 10.28 -3.19
N LEU A 275 -14.07 10.66 -2.90
CA LEU A 275 -13.62 10.97 -1.55
C LEU A 275 -14.49 12.08 -0.94
N THR A 276 -14.68 13.18 -1.67
CA THR A 276 -15.47 14.32 -1.17
C THR A 276 -16.91 13.91 -0.88
N CYS A 277 -17.58 13.20 -1.79
CA CYS A 277 -18.98 12.81 -1.62
C CYS A 277 -19.17 11.78 -0.49
N ARG A 278 -18.24 10.82 -0.33
CA ARG A 278 -18.30 9.83 0.78
C ARG A 278 -18.16 10.49 2.15
N GLN A 279 -17.26 11.47 2.28
CA GLN A 279 -16.94 12.09 3.57
C GLN A 279 -17.88 13.25 3.93
N LEU A 280 -18.53 13.87 2.95
CA LEU A 280 -19.40 15.02 3.17
C LEU A 280 -20.79 14.59 3.67
N LYS A 281 -20.98 14.62 4.99
CA LYS A 281 -22.26 14.28 5.64
C LYS A 281 -23.43 15.21 5.28
N ALA A 282 -23.14 16.47 4.95
CA ALA A 282 -24.15 17.48 4.63
C ALA A 282 -24.26 17.66 3.12
N VAL A 283 -25.14 16.86 2.50
CA VAL A 283 -25.42 16.88 1.04
C VAL A 283 -25.78 18.28 0.53
N ALA A 284 -26.32 19.14 1.39
CA ALA A 284 -26.63 20.53 1.06
C ALA A 284 -25.43 21.33 0.53
N TRP A 285 -24.20 21.02 0.95
CA TRP A 285 -23.00 21.69 0.44
C TRP A 285 -22.64 21.30 -0.99
N LEU A 286 -23.07 20.13 -1.47
CA LEU A 286 -22.86 19.75 -2.88
C LEU A 286 -23.65 20.66 -3.82
N ASN A 287 -24.80 21.18 -3.37
CA ASN A 287 -25.58 22.14 -4.16
C ASN A 287 -24.82 23.43 -4.45
N ALA A 288 -23.73 23.71 -3.72
CA ALA A 288 -22.85 24.85 -3.98
C ALA A 288 -21.91 24.64 -5.18
N LEU A 289 -21.79 23.42 -5.70
CA LEU A 289 -21.04 23.12 -6.91
C LEU A 289 -21.78 23.63 -8.16
N SER A 290 -21.03 23.80 -9.25
CA SER A 290 -21.55 24.14 -10.56
C SER A 290 -22.54 23.09 -11.06
N ASP A 291 -23.53 23.52 -11.84
CA ASP A 291 -24.60 22.64 -12.30
C ASP A 291 -24.07 21.51 -13.21
N GLU A 292 -22.99 21.79 -13.95
CA GLU A 292 -22.27 20.80 -14.75
C GLU A 292 -21.62 19.72 -13.86
N VAL A 293 -20.94 20.12 -12.78
CA VAL A 293 -20.35 19.17 -11.82
C VAL A 293 -21.44 18.30 -11.21
N LEU A 294 -22.53 18.91 -10.74
CA LEU A 294 -23.66 18.17 -10.16
C LEU A 294 -24.26 17.14 -11.14
N ALA A 295 -24.43 17.52 -12.41
CA ALA A 295 -24.89 16.60 -13.43
C ALA A 295 -23.92 15.43 -13.62
N LYS A 296 -22.62 15.70 -13.67
CA LYS A 296 -21.58 14.67 -13.82
C LYS A 296 -21.49 13.73 -12.62
N LEU A 297 -21.63 14.26 -11.39
CA LEU A 297 -21.65 13.45 -10.18
C LEU A 297 -22.85 12.47 -10.17
N LYS A 298 -24.02 12.92 -10.61
CA LYS A 298 -25.23 12.06 -10.76
C LYS A 298 -25.04 11.00 -11.85
N GLU A 299 -24.52 11.38 -13.02
CA GLU A 299 -24.23 10.46 -14.12
C GLU A 299 -23.32 9.31 -13.66
N ARG A 300 -22.32 9.63 -12.84
CA ARG A 300 -21.34 8.67 -12.30
C ARG A 300 -21.80 7.95 -11.03
N LYS A 301 -23.03 8.19 -10.55
CA LYS A 301 -23.59 7.61 -9.30
C LYS A 301 -22.70 7.84 -8.08
N LEU A 302 -22.10 9.02 -7.98
CA LEU A 302 -21.32 9.46 -6.82
C LEU A 302 -22.18 10.19 -5.78
N LEU A 303 -23.44 10.50 -6.13
CA LEU A 303 -24.49 11.08 -5.28
C LEU A 303 -25.63 10.09 -5.05
#